data_AF-A0A507DW05-F1
#
_entry.id   AF-A0A507DW05-F1
#
_cell.length_a   1.000
_cell.length_b   1.000
_cell.length_c   1.000
_cell.angle_alpha   90.00
_cell.angle_beta   90.00
_cell.angle_gamma   90.00
#
_symmetry.space_group_name_H-M   'P 1'
#
loop_
_entity.id
_entity.type
_entity.pdbx_description
1 polymer ?
#
loop_
_entity_poly.entity_id
_entity_poly.type
_entity_poly.pdbx_seq_one_letter_code
_entity_poly.pdbx_strand_id
1 'polypeptide(L)'
;MFRASRKKIEWYLTRNLARPLDDDRTSIQLTFEPKGNGHVKEDERYYLEDKQNICGCGGDKRLTSHHIVPYHYRKYMPPEIKSHSSHDIVLLCVKCHDEYEHHATAVKKLLAEKYDIPLDGRGLVTHPETRKLHSAINALKFSQTNHKIPPARVAELEAFVRTALAVPEECAEIPPEMMEEALTRPQWTRGDDFVEHGEVVVGAMSKAELETFIYFWRAHFLEHLKPMFLSETWRVDNPIRNI
;
A
#
# COMPACT_ATOMS: atom_id res chain seq x y z
N MET A 1 -24.81 -7.89 11.71
CA MET A 1 -24.35 -8.64 10.50
C MET A 1 -22.96 -8.12 10.15
N PHE A 2 -22.00 -8.96 9.76
CA PHE A 2 -20.66 -8.49 9.39
C PHE A 2 -20.29 -9.01 7.99
N ARG A 3 -19.56 -8.21 7.21
CA ARG A 3 -19.10 -8.58 5.86
C ARG A 3 -17.67 -9.13 5.92
N ALA A 4 -17.41 -10.18 5.15
CA ALA A 4 -16.13 -10.89 5.16
C ALA A 4 -15.73 -11.28 3.74
N SER A 5 -14.41 -11.39 3.49
CA SER A 5 -13.92 -11.99 2.25
C SER A 5 -14.27 -13.48 2.19
N ARG A 6 -14.38 -14.03 0.98
CA ARG A 6 -14.63 -15.48 0.78
C ARG A 6 -13.60 -16.34 1.52
N LYS A 7 -12.32 -15.96 1.51
CA LYS A 7 -11.26 -16.65 2.25
C LYS A 7 -11.53 -16.68 3.76
N LYS A 8 -12.07 -15.60 4.34
CA LYS A 8 -12.43 -15.54 5.76
C LYS A 8 -13.67 -16.39 6.04
N ILE A 9 -14.67 -16.37 5.17
CA ILE A 9 -15.84 -17.27 5.27
C ILE A 9 -15.39 -18.73 5.32
N GLU A 10 -14.58 -19.17 4.37
CA GLU A 10 -14.06 -20.55 4.33
C GLU A 10 -13.22 -20.89 5.57
N TRP A 11 -12.45 -19.94 6.10
CA TRP A 11 -11.69 -20.13 7.34
C TRP A 11 -12.59 -20.49 8.54
N TYR A 12 -13.78 -19.88 8.65
CA TYR A 12 -14.75 -20.19 9.71
C TYR A 12 -15.41 -21.56 9.48
N LEU A 13 -15.84 -21.83 8.23
CA LEU A 13 -16.51 -23.09 7.87
C LEU A 13 -15.60 -24.30 8.07
N THR A 14 -14.36 -24.24 7.58
CA THR A 14 -13.36 -25.34 7.69
C THR A 14 -12.97 -25.67 9.12
N ARG A 15 -13.21 -24.75 10.07
CA ARG A 15 -12.93 -24.94 11.50
C ARG A 15 -14.16 -25.25 12.34
N ASN A 16 -15.32 -25.46 11.70
CA ASN A 16 -16.60 -25.67 12.39
C ASN A 16 -16.98 -24.52 13.35
N LEU A 17 -16.50 -23.31 13.06
CA LEU A 17 -16.81 -22.09 13.82
C LEU A 17 -18.05 -21.36 13.30
N ALA A 18 -18.59 -21.82 12.17
CA ALA A 18 -19.82 -21.33 11.58
C ALA A 18 -20.51 -22.43 10.75
N ARG A 19 -21.80 -22.27 10.50
CA ARG A 19 -22.59 -23.07 9.55
C ARG A 19 -23.06 -22.22 8.37
N PRO A 20 -23.14 -22.76 7.15
CA PRO A 20 -23.72 -22.03 6.03
C PRO A 20 -25.23 -21.81 6.24
N LEU A 21 -25.73 -20.67 5.76
CA LEU A 21 -27.16 -20.35 5.74
C LEU A 21 -27.80 -20.50 4.36
N ASP A 22 -26.97 -20.65 3.33
CA ASP A 22 -27.37 -20.84 1.93
C ASP A 22 -26.38 -21.81 1.24
N ASP A 23 -26.82 -22.41 0.14
CA ASP A 23 -26.05 -23.42 -0.61
C ASP A 23 -24.77 -22.84 -1.23
N ASP A 24 -24.83 -21.56 -1.64
CA ASP A 24 -23.71 -20.80 -2.23
C ASP A 24 -22.69 -20.29 -1.17
N ARG A 25 -22.93 -20.61 0.11
CA ARG A 25 -22.15 -20.21 1.28
C ARG A 25 -21.86 -18.71 1.34
N THR A 26 -22.77 -17.88 0.83
CA THR A 26 -22.64 -16.42 0.83
C THR A 26 -22.85 -15.82 2.21
N SER A 27 -23.67 -16.49 3.03
CA SER A 27 -23.95 -16.14 4.41
C SER A 27 -23.67 -17.32 5.35
N ILE A 28 -23.08 -17.01 6.50
CA ILE A 28 -22.75 -18.00 7.54
C ILE A 28 -23.25 -17.51 8.91
N GLN A 29 -23.61 -18.46 9.77
CA GLN A 29 -23.96 -18.20 11.16
C GLN A 29 -22.90 -18.79 12.07
N LEU A 30 -22.37 -17.98 13.00
CA LEU A 30 -21.41 -18.45 14.00
C LEU A 30 -22.04 -19.53 14.89
N THR A 31 -21.24 -20.52 15.29
CA THR A 31 -21.66 -21.60 16.20
C THR A 31 -21.44 -21.26 17.68
N PHE A 32 -20.96 -20.05 17.97
CA PHE A 32 -20.65 -19.55 19.31
C PHE A 32 -21.12 -18.11 19.48
N GLU A 33 -21.29 -17.68 20.74
CA GLU A 33 -21.66 -16.32 21.09
C GLU A 33 -20.43 -15.39 20.99
N PRO A 34 -20.44 -14.37 20.11
CA PRO A 34 -19.33 -13.42 20.02
C PRO A 34 -19.29 -12.50 21.25
N LYS A 35 -18.10 -11.97 21.58
CA LYS A 35 -17.89 -11.05 22.73
C LYS A 35 -18.53 -9.67 22.55
N GLY A 36 -19.25 -9.43 21.47
CA GLY A 36 -19.92 -8.16 21.18
C GLY A 36 -20.81 -8.28 19.95
N ASN A 37 -21.75 -7.34 19.84
CA ASN A 37 -22.79 -7.36 18.80
C ASN A 37 -22.27 -6.88 17.42
N GLY A 38 -21.00 -6.49 17.33
CA GLY A 38 -20.43 -5.85 16.14
C GLY A 38 -20.86 -4.38 16.01
N HIS A 39 -20.84 -3.87 14.78
CA HIS A 39 -21.28 -2.52 14.45
C HIS A 39 -22.81 -2.44 14.50
N VAL A 40 -23.40 -2.12 15.64
CA VAL A 40 -24.87 -2.08 15.84
C VAL A 40 -25.39 -0.70 16.21
N LYS A 41 -24.51 0.25 16.52
CA LYS A 41 -24.90 1.61 16.84
C LYS A 41 -25.26 2.36 15.54
N GLU A 42 -26.12 3.37 15.66
CA GLU A 42 -26.63 4.14 14.51
C GLU A 42 -25.51 4.87 13.75
N ASP A 43 -24.50 5.34 14.47
CA ASP A 43 -23.29 5.98 13.93
C ASP A 43 -22.34 4.98 13.22
N GLU A 44 -22.58 3.67 13.33
CA GLU A 44 -21.75 2.63 12.71
C GLU A 44 -22.37 2.03 11.44
N ARG A 45 -23.47 2.61 10.93
CA ARG A 45 -24.21 2.12 9.76
C ARG A 45 -23.32 1.91 8.53
N TYR A 46 -22.31 2.76 8.34
CA TYR A 46 -21.32 2.65 7.26
C TYR A 46 -20.67 1.26 7.15
N TYR A 47 -20.47 0.57 8.28
CA TYR A 47 -19.80 -0.74 8.32
C TYR A 47 -20.75 -1.92 8.04
N LEU A 48 -22.05 -1.68 8.06
CA LEU A 48 -23.09 -2.65 7.74
C LEU A 48 -23.56 -2.56 6.29
N GLU A 49 -23.30 -1.44 5.62
CA GLU A 49 -23.72 -1.20 4.25
C GLU A 49 -23.06 -2.14 3.24
N ASP A 50 -23.84 -2.51 2.23
CA ASP A 50 -23.31 -3.19 1.06
C ASP A 50 -22.49 -2.22 0.22
N LYS A 51 -21.21 -2.56 0.03
CA LYS A 51 -20.27 -1.74 -0.72
C LYS A 51 -20.21 -2.23 -2.16
N GLN A 52 -20.32 -1.30 -3.09
CA GLN A 52 -20.17 -1.57 -4.51
C GLN A 52 -18.72 -1.37 -4.93
N ASN A 53 -18.26 -2.16 -5.90
CA ASN A 53 -16.95 -1.99 -6.51
C ASN A 53 -17.00 -0.86 -7.54
N ILE A 54 -17.15 0.38 -7.08
CA ILE A 54 -17.20 1.58 -7.91
C ILE A 54 -16.26 2.65 -7.36
N CYS A 55 -15.71 3.44 -8.27
CA CYS A 55 -14.92 4.63 -7.96
C CYS A 55 -15.84 5.75 -7.45
N GLY A 56 -15.26 6.72 -6.74
CA GLY A 56 -15.90 8.01 -6.45
C GLY A 56 -16.51 8.73 -7.66
N CYS A 57 -16.03 8.47 -8.89
CA CYS A 57 -16.63 9.01 -10.11
C CYS A 57 -17.71 8.13 -10.76
N GLY A 58 -18.00 6.95 -10.20
CA GLY A 58 -18.98 5.97 -10.71
C GLY A 58 -18.40 4.90 -11.64
N GLY A 59 -17.13 5.01 -12.05
CA GLY A 59 -16.48 3.99 -12.87
C GLY A 59 -16.18 2.71 -12.09
N ASP A 60 -16.28 1.54 -12.74
CA ASP A 60 -16.13 0.20 -12.13
C ASP A 60 -14.90 -0.58 -12.63
N LYS A 61 -14.07 0.03 -13.49
CA LYS A 61 -12.89 -0.59 -14.10
C LYS A 61 -11.59 -0.04 -13.54
N ARG A 62 -10.58 -0.92 -13.46
CA ARG A 62 -9.20 -0.60 -12.99
C ARG A 62 -9.22 0.14 -11.66
N LEU A 63 -9.94 -0.45 -10.70
CA LEU A 63 -10.06 0.07 -9.36
C LEU A 63 -8.83 -0.27 -8.54
N THR A 64 -8.48 0.64 -7.65
CA THR A 64 -7.39 0.54 -6.69
C THR A 64 -7.93 0.94 -5.33
N SER A 65 -7.39 0.33 -4.28
CA SER A 65 -7.69 0.75 -2.90
C SER A 65 -6.88 1.99 -2.58
N HIS A 66 -7.55 3.12 -2.43
CA HIS A 66 -6.94 4.37 -2.03
C HIS A 66 -7.07 4.58 -0.52
N HIS A 67 -5.97 4.96 0.11
CA HIS A 67 -5.93 5.31 1.53
C HIS A 67 -6.05 6.83 1.69
N ILE A 68 -7.22 7.31 2.13
CA ILE A 68 -7.51 8.74 2.34
C ILE A 68 -6.49 9.37 3.27
N VAL A 69 -6.19 8.69 4.38
CA VAL A 69 -5.03 8.99 5.23
C VAL A 69 -3.84 8.23 4.66
N PRO A 70 -2.81 8.90 4.13
CA PRO A 70 -1.72 8.23 3.44
C PRO A 70 -1.07 7.15 4.31
N TYR A 71 -0.86 5.96 3.70
CA TYR A 71 -0.38 4.79 4.41
C TYR A 71 0.98 5.03 5.09
N HIS A 72 1.86 5.83 4.48
CA HIS A 72 3.17 6.14 5.04
C HIS A 72 3.10 6.92 6.36
N TYR A 73 2.01 7.63 6.66
CA TYR A 73 1.74 8.16 8.00
C TYR A 73 1.04 7.11 8.87
N ARG A 74 -0.03 6.49 8.34
CA ARG A 74 -0.90 5.60 9.13
C ARG A 74 -0.15 4.45 9.78
N LYS A 75 0.87 3.89 9.13
CA LYS A 75 1.66 2.76 9.66
C LYS A 75 2.34 3.08 11.01
N TYR A 76 2.67 4.35 11.27
CA TYR A 76 3.30 4.81 12.52
C TYR A 76 2.32 5.21 13.61
N MET A 77 1.03 5.31 13.30
CA MET A 77 0.03 5.68 14.31
C MET A 77 -0.10 4.58 15.38
N PRO A 78 -0.48 4.94 16.62
CA PRO A 78 -0.78 3.99 17.68
C PRO A 78 -1.78 2.90 17.24
N PRO A 79 -1.66 1.66 17.75
CA PRO A 79 -2.57 0.55 17.42
C PRO A 79 -4.05 0.91 17.54
N GLU A 80 -4.43 1.65 18.59
CA GLU A 80 -5.82 2.10 18.81
C GLU A 80 -6.39 2.95 17.67
N ILE A 81 -5.54 3.63 16.90
CA ILE A 81 -5.93 4.49 15.76
C ILE A 81 -5.81 3.72 14.44
N LYS A 82 -4.69 3.04 14.21
CA LYS A 82 -4.44 2.42 12.89
C LYS A 82 -5.28 1.16 12.63
N SER A 83 -5.76 0.48 13.68
CA SER A 83 -6.58 -0.73 13.55
C SER A 83 -7.95 -0.48 12.90
N HIS A 84 -8.44 0.76 12.89
CA HIS A 84 -9.73 1.16 12.34
C HIS A 84 -9.59 1.92 11.01
N SER A 85 -9.06 1.25 9.98
CA SER A 85 -8.71 1.88 8.70
C SER A 85 -9.74 1.75 7.59
N SER A 86 -10.75 0.90 7.73
CA SER A 86 -11.74 0.63 6.67
C SER A 86 -12.59 1.85 6.29
N HIS A 87 -12.77 2.80 7.21
CA HIS A 87 -13.42 4.08 6.90
C HIS A 87 -12.59 4.95 5.96
N ASP A 88 -11.27 4.85 6.07
CA ASP A 88 -10.32 5.69 5.31
C ASP A 88 -9.79 4.98 4.06
N ILE A 89 -10.39 3.86 3.68
CA ILE A 89 -10.04 3.11 2.47
C ILE A 89 -11.24 3.10 1.54
N VAL A 90 -11.04 3.68 0.36
CA VAL A 90 -12.06 3.81 -0.69
C VAL A 90 -11.55 3.24 -2.00
N LEU A 91 -12.44 2.85 -2.90
CA LEU A 91 -12.07 2.41 -4.24
C LEU A 91 -12.00 3.62 -5.17
N LEU A 92 -10.89 3.76 -5.89
CA LEU A 92 -10.71 4.75 -6.95
C LEU A 92 -10.22 4.09 -8.22
N CYS A 93 -10.71 4.55 -9.37
CA CYS A 93 -10.09 4.22 -10.65
C CYS A 93 -8.73 4.94 -10.75
N VAL A 94 -7.82 4.40 -11.56
CA VAL A 94 -6.46 4.96 -11.73
C VAL A 94 -6.47 6.48 -11.98
N LYS A 95 -7.37 6.97 -12.85
CA LYS A 95 -7.46 8.42 -13.15
C LYS A 95 -7.75 9.24 -11.89
N CYS A 96 -8.79 8.89 -11.14
CA CYS A 96 -9.18 9.61 -9.92
C CYS A 96 -8.13 9.48 -8.82
N HIS A 97 -7.46 8.32 -8.74
CA HIS A 97 -6.37 8.12 -7.81
C HIS A 97 -5.21 9.07 -8.11
N ASP A 98 -4.72 9.09 -9.36
CA ASP A 98 -3.61 9.96 -9.77
C ASP A 98 -3.94 11.44 -9.60
N GLU A 99 -5.17 11.84 -9.95
CA GLU A 99 -5.67 13.21 -9.79
C GLU A 99 -5.67 13.65 -8.32
N TYR A 100 -6.20 12.82 -7.41
CA TYR A 100 -6.19 13.16 -5.99
C TYR A 100 -4.78 13.10 -5.39
N GLU A 101 -3.94 12.16 -5.83
CA GLU A 101 -2.58 12.00 -5.34
C GLU A 101 -1.72 13.24 -5.66
N HIS A 102 -2.01 13.97 -6.74
CA HIS A 102 -1.40 15.27 -7.02
C HIS A 102 -1.67 16.28 -5.88
N HIS A 103 -2.93 16.41 -5.44
CA HIS A 103 -3.31 17.29 -4.34
C HIS A 103 -2.72 16.80 -3.00
N ALA A 104 -2.81 15.50 -2.72
CA ALA A 104 -2.22 14.91 -1.54
C ALA A 104 -0.69 15.13 -1.47
N THR A 105 -0.01 15.10 -2.62
CA THR A 105 1.44 15.35 -2.70
C THR A 105 1.81 16.78 -2.31
N ALA A 106 0.98 17.77 -2.64
CA ALA A 106 1.20 19.15 -2.21
C ALA A 106 1.19 19.28 -0.67
N VAL A 107 0.22 18.65 -0.01
CA VAL A 107 0.16 18.59 1.46
C VAL A 107 1.38 17.87 2.04
N LYS A 108 1.77 16.72 1.48
CA LYS A 108 2.94 15.97 1.94
C LYS A 108 4.20 16.84 1.89
N LYS A 109 4.39 17.64 0.83
CA LYS A 109 5.50 18.59 0.72
C LYS A 109 5.47 19.67 1.81
N LEU A 110 4.30 20.23 2.12
CA LEU A 110 4.16 21.16 3.24
C LEU A 110 4.53 20.53 4.59
N LEU A 111 4.17 19.25 4.80
CA LEU A 111 4.59 18.52 5.99
C LEU A 111 6.10 18.26 6.00
N ALA A 112 6.72 17.98 4.85
CA ALA A 112 8.16 17.82 4.75
C ALA A 112 8.91 19.08 5.16
N GLU A 113 8.45 20.25 4.71
CA GLU A 113 8.98 21.55 5.12
C GLU A 113 8.72 21.82 6.61
N LYS A 114 7.48 21.62 7.08
CA LYS A 114 7.09 21.88 8.48
C LYS A 114 7.91 21.07 9.50
N TYR A 115 8.20 19.81 9.19
CA TYR A 115 8.88 18.89 10.11
C TYR A 115 10.38 18.70 9.77
N ASP A 116 10.92 19.49 8.84
CA ASP A 116 12.32 19.42 8.39
C ASP A 116 12.78 17.98 8.06
N ILE A 117 11.96 17.28 7.27
CA ILE A 117 12.19 15.88 6.90
C ILE A 117 11.72 15.60 5.47
N PRO A 118 12.63 15.21 4.54
CA PRO A 118 12.27 14.89 3.16
C PRO A 118 11.21 13.80 3.07
N LEU A 119 10.43 13.77 1.98
CA LEU A 119 9.39 12.75 1.76
C LEU A 119 9.93 11.31 1.72
N ASP A 120 11.13 11.15 1.19
CA ASP A 120 11.83 9.87 1.13
C ASP A 120 12.51 9.48 2.46
N GLY A 121 12.42 10.34 3.49
CA GLY A 121 13.11 10.18 4.77
C GLY A 121 14.58 10.63 4.73
N ARG A 122 15.37 10.16 5.70
CA ARG A 122 16.83 10.35 5.79
C ARG A 122 17.53 9.02 6.06
N GLY A 123 18.85 9.00 5.94
CA GLY A 123 19.71 7.84 6.25
C GLY A 123 19.54 6.63 5.33
N LEU A 124 19.01 6.79 4.12
CA LEU A 124 19.00 5.73 3.13
C LEU A 124 20.36 5.69 2.41
N VAL A 125 21.13 4.62 2.61
CA VAL A 125 22.42 4.43 1.95
C VAL A 125 22.21 3.66 0.66
N THR A 126 22.46 4.31 -0.48
CA THR A 126 22.32 3.67 -1.78
C THR A 126 23.56 2.85 -2.14
N HIS A 127 23.41 1.75 -2.85
CA HIS A 127 24.51 0.98 -3.42
C HIS A 127 24.51 1.11 -4.96
N PRO A 128 25.19 2.12 -5.53
CA PRO A 128 25.13 2.40 -6.97
C PRO A 128 25.60 1.22 -7.83
N GLU A 129 26.65 0.52 -7.40
CA GLU A 129 27.19 -0.61 -8.14
C GLU A 129 26.21 -1.78 -8.17
N THR A 130 25.55 -2.09 -7.05
CA THR A 130 24.47 -3.08 -7.00
C THR A 130 23.30 -2.67 -7.89
N ARG A 131 22.89 -1.39 -7.88
CA ARG A 131 21.84 -0.89 -8.78
C ARG A 131 22.18 -1.03 -10.26
N LYS A 132 23.39 -0.64 -10.65
CA LYS A 132 23.88 -0.79 -12.03
C LYS A 132 23.89 -2.26 -12.45
N LEU A 133 24.38 -3.14 -11.57
CA LEU A 133 24.40 -4.58 -11.79
C LEU A 133 22.98 -5.14 -11.99
N HIS A 134 22.03 -4.80 -11.12
CA HIS A 134 20.64 -5.21 -11.28
C HIS A 134 20.04 -4.71 -12.59
N SER A 135 20.29 -3.44 -12.93
CA SER A 135 19.81 -2.85 -14.18
C SER A 135 20.38 -3.58 -15.40
N ALA A 136 21.65 -3.94 -15.38
CA ALA A 136 22.30 -4.67 -16.46
C ALA A 136 21.75 -6.09 -16.60
N ILE A 137 21.65 -6.84 -15.50
CA ILE A 137 21.07 -8.19 -15.49
C ILE A 137 19.64 -8.19 -16.02
N ASN A 138 18.80 -7.27 -15.54
CA ASN A 138 17.41 -7.16 -16.00
C ASN A 138 17.30 -6.78 -17.48
N ALA A 139 18.20 -5.91 -17.97
CA ALA A 139 18.26 -5.59 -19.39
C ALA A 139 18.65 -6.81 -20.24
N LEU A 140 19.60 -7.64 -19.79
CA LEU A 140 19.98 -8.88 -20.48
C LEU A 140 18.83 -9.91 -20.50
N LYS A 141 18.16 -10.11 -19.37
CA LYS A 141 16.94 -10.96 -19.30
C LYS A 141 15.85 -10.45 -20.25
N PHE A 142 15.69 -9.13 -20.34
CA PHE A 142 14.75 -8.51 -21.27
C PHE A 142 15.17 -8.73 -22.74
N SER A 143 16.46 -8.61 -23.09
CA SER A 143 16.91 -8.84 -24.48
C SER A 143 16.66 -10.25 -24.99
N GLN A 144 16.69 -11.26 -24.12
CA GLN A 144 16.42 -12.66 -24.50
C GLN A 144 14.97 -12.88 -24.97
N THR A 145 14.02 -12.11 -24.41
CA THR A 145 12.60 -12.20 -24.77
C THR A 145 12.17 -11.08 -25.73
N ASN A 146 12.94 -9.99 -25.79
CA ASN A 146 12.60 -8.78 -26.51
C ASN A 146 13.84 -8.14 -27.16
N HIS A 147 13.99 -8.34 -28.47
CA HIS A 147 15.14 -7.91 -29.28
C HIS A 147 15.19 -6.38 -29.55
N LYS A 148 14.69 -5.56 -28.61
CA LYS A 148 14.71 -4.08 -28.69
C LYS A 148 16.06 -3.47 -28.27
N ILE A 149 16.92 -4.23 -27.62
CA ILE A 149 18.24 -3.75 -27.19
C ILE A 149 19.25 -4.03 -28.32
N PRO A 150 19.97 -3.02 -28.83
CA PRO A 150 20.95 -3.22 -29.89
C PRO A 150 22.05 -4.23 -29.50
N PRO A 151 22.52 -5.10 -30.41
CA PRO A 151 23.52 -6.13 -30.09
C PRO A 151 24.81 -5.60 -29.47
N ALA A 152 25.30 -4.43 -29.92
CA ALA A 152 26.47 -3.78 -29.32
C ALA A 152 26.25 -3.44 -27.85
N ARG A 153 25.04 -3.01 -27.49
CA ARG A 153 24.68 -2.70 -26.09
C ARG A 153 24.53 -3.97 -25.26
N VAL A 154 24.01 -5.05 -25.83
CA VAL A 154 23.95 -6.36 -25.16
C VAL A 154 25.37 -6.83 -24.81
N ALA A 155 26.31 -6.77 -25.77
CA ALA A 155 27.71 -7.13 -25.53
C ALA A 155 28.39 -6.27 -24.44
N GLU A 156 28.15 -4.96 -24.42
CA GLU A 156 28.62 -4.08 -23.33
C GLU A 156 28.07 -4.50 -21.96
N LEU A 157 26.76 -4.80 -21.88
CA LEU A 157 26.11 -5.20 -20.64
C LEU A 157 26.60 -6.57 -20.16
N GLU A 158 26.78 -7.53 -21.07
CA GLU A 158 27.36 -8.84 -20.77
C GLU A 158 28.78 -8.72 -20.23
N ALA A 159 29.63 -7.91 -20.88
CA ALA A 159 30.99 -7.65 -20.41
C ALA A 159 30.98 -7.05 -18.99
N PHE A 160 30.14 -6.04 -18.76
CA PHE A 160 29.99 -5.43 -17.43
C PHE A 160 29.54 -6.44 -16.37
N VAL A 161 28.51 -7.25 -16.64
CA VAL A 161 27.99 -8.24 -15.68
C VAL A 161 29.03 -9.34 -15.42
N ARG A 162 29.74 -9.81 -16.45
CA ARG A 162 30.83 -10.78 -16.31
C ARG A 162 31.91 -10.28 -15.35
N THR A 163 32.36 -9.04 -15.56
CA THR A 163 33.36 -8.41 -14.68
C THR A 163 32.82 -8.23 -13.27
N ALA A 164 31.60 -7.71 -13.11
CA ALA A 164 31.01 -7.41 -11.80
C ALA A 164 30.72 -8.67 -10.97
N LEU A 165 30.43 -9.81 -11.61
CA LEU A 165 30.20 -11.09 -10.94
C LEU A 165 31.44 -11.99 -10.90
N ALA A 166 32.58 -11.52 -11.42
CA ALA A 166 33.80 -12.32 -11.56
C ALA A 166 33.53 -13.69 -12.21
N VAL A 167 32.75 -13.70 -13.30
CA VAL A 167 32.42 -14.92 -14.05
C VAL A 167 33.72 -15.51 -14.63
N PRO A 168 34.03 -16.79 -14.37
CA PRO A 168 35.20 -17.45 -14.93
C PRO A 168 35.26 -17.33 -16.45
N GLU A 169 36.47 -17.16 -17.01
CA GLU A 169 36.67 -17.03 -18.46
C GLU A 169 36.26 -18.31 -19.21
N GLU A 170 36.41 -19.47 -18.57
CA GLU A 170 35.96 -20.76 -19.10
C GLU A 170 34.43 -20.92 -19.21
N CYS A 171 33.63 -20.14 -18.49
CA CYS A 171 32.18 -20.16 -18.68
C CYS A 171 31.87 -19.50 -20.03
N ALA A 172 31.15 -20.16 -20.94
CA ALA A 172 30.74 -19.56 -22.21
C ALA A 172 29.65 -18.48 -22.00
N GLU A 173 28.71 -18.75 -21.11
CA GLU A 173 27.60 -17.86 -20.75
C GLU A 173 27.68 -17.49 -19.27
N ILE A 174 26.98 -16.42 -18.88
CA ILE A 174 26.84 -16.03 -17.47
C ILE A 174 25.90 -17.02 -16.80
N PRO A 175 26.33 -17.77 -15.76
CA PRO A 175 25.47 -18.76 -15.13
C PRO A 175 24.21 -18.09 -14.52
N PRO A 176 22.99 -18.60 -14.80
CA PRO A 176 21.75 -18.01 -14.30
C PRO A 176 21.72 -17.88 -12.77
N GLU A 177 22.29 -18.84 -12.05
CA GLU A 177 22.39 -18.83 -10.60
C GLU A 177 23.17 -17.62 -10.07
N MET A 178 24.25 -17.19 -10.75
CA MET A 178 25.04 -16.02 -10.36
C MET A 178 24.23 -14.73 -10.57
N MET A 179 23.42 -14.67 -11.63
CA MET A 179 22.52 -13.55 -11.86
C MET A 179 21.40 -13.49 -10.83
N GLU A 180 20.76 -14.62 -10.50
CA GLU A 180 19.72 -14.67 -9.48
C GLU A 180 20.26 -14.32 -8.10
N GLU A 181 21.43 -14.87 -7.72
CA GLU A 181 22.09 -14.54 -6.46
C GLU A 181 22.42 -13.04 -6.39
N ALA A 182 22.98 -12.47 -7.46
CA ALA A 182 23.28 -11.05 -7.52
C ALA A 182 22.04 -10.18 -7.33
N LEU A 183 20.89 -10.58 -7.89
CA LEU A 183 19.62 -9.87 -7.74
C LEU A 183 19.04 -9.90 -6.32
N THR A 184 19.52 -10.80 -5.44
CA THR A 184 19.16 -10.80 -4.01
C THR A 184 19.89 -9.72 -3.21
N ARG A 185 20.96 -9.14 -3.75
CA ARG A 185 21.78 -8.15 -3.03
C ARG A 185 20.98 -6.86 -2.82
N PRO A 186 21.08 -6.23 -1.64
CA PRO A 186 20.37 -5.00 -1.37
C PRO A 186 20.88 -3.86 -2.27
N GLN A 187 19.96 -3.21 -2.99
CA GLN A 187 20.25 -1.99 -3.77
C GLN A 187 20.37 -0.73 -2.89
N TRP A 188 19.97 -0.85 -1.63
CA TRP A 188 20.02 0.17 -0.61
C TRP A 188 20.02 -0.50 0.77
N THR A 189 20.58 0.18 1.76
CA THR A 189 20.56 -0.20 3.18
C THR A 189 20.13 0.98 4.03
N ARG A 190 19.75 0.69 5.27
CA ARG A 190 19.43 1.71 6.28
C ARG A 190 20.73 2.07 7.00
N GLY A 191 21.12 3.33 6.94
CA GLY A 191 22.20 3.88 7.75
C GLY A 191 21.78 4.12 9.20
N ASP A 192 22.71 4.60 10.01
CA ASP A 192 22.51 4.81 11.46
C ASP A 192 21.48 5.91 11.76
N ASP A 193 21.35 6.89 10.86
CA ASP A 193 20.39 8.00 10.93
C ASP A 193 19.09 7.71 10.14
N PHE A 194 18.84 6.46 9.76
CA PHE A 194 17.67 6.10 8.96
C PHE A 194 16.38 6.42 9.70
N VAL A 195 15.57 7.28 9.08
CA VAL A 195 14.23 7.60 9.57
C VAL A 195 13.31 7.89 8.39
N GLU A 196 12.10 7.35 8.43
CA GLU A 196 11.10 7.60 7.40
C GLU A 196 10.32 8.88 7.70
N HIS A 197 9.94 9.62 6.66
CA HIS A 197 9.16 10.85 6.78
C HIS A 197 7.94 10.72 7.71
N GLY A 198 7.15 9.67 7.50
CA GLY A 198 5.93 9.48 8.27
C GLY A 198 6.16 9.19 9.75
N GLU A 199 7.32 8.66 10.11
CA GLU A 199 7.69 8.37 11.49
C GLU A 199 7.92 9.66 12.27
N VAL A 200 8.69 10.59 11.68
CA VAL A 200 8.97 11.91 12.27
C VAL A 200 7.67 12.70 12.42
N VAL A 201 6.87 12.78 11.35
CA VAL A 201 5.63 13.56 11.34
C VAL A 201 4.64 13.05 12.38
N VAL A 202 4.41 11.73 12.44
CA VAL A 202 3.45 11.12 13.38
C VAL A 202 3.99 11.13 14.80
N GLY A 203 5.29 10.89 15.00
CA GLY A 203 5.93 10.89 16.30
C GLY A 203 5.94 12.26 16.98
N ALA A 204 5.87 13.34 16.19
CA ALA A 204 5.79 14.70 16.70
C ALA A 204 4.36 15.15 17.06
N MET A 205 3.33 14.32 16.86
CA MET A 205 1.94 14.63 17.13
C MET A 205 1.42 13.91 18.38
N SER A 206 0.68 14.61 19.22
CA SER A 206 -0.14 14.03 20.28
C SER A 206 -1.32 13.23 19.72
N LYS A 207 -1.98 12.44 20.57
CA LYS A 207 -3.18 11.67 20.19
C LYS A 207 -4.33 12.56 19.66
N ALA A 208 -4.52 13.75 20.21
CA ALA A 208 -5.55 14.69 19.77
C ALA A 208 -5.18 15.35 18.43
N GLU A 209 -3.88 15.65 18.21
CA GLU A 209 -3.40 16.15 16.92
C GLU A 209 -3.52 15.09 15.83
N LEU A 210 -3.28 13.81 16.13
CA LEU A 210 -3.50 12.72 15.17
C LEU A 210 -4.96 12.57 14.74
N GLU A 211 -5.90 12.76 15.66
CA GLU A 211 -7.33 12.77 15.32
C GLU A 211 -7.66 13.92 14.36
N THR A 212 -7.19 15.12 14.71
CA THR A 212 -7.34 16.32 13.86
C THR A 212 -6.68 16.12 12.49
N PHE A 213 -5.51 15.47 12.44
CA PHE A 213 -4.79 15.16 11.21
C PHE A 213 -5.58 14.19 10.31
N ILE A 214 -6.24 13.19 10.89
CA ILE A 214 -7.10 12.27 10.14
C ILE A 214 -8.33 12.99 9.58
N TYR A 215 -9.00 13.80 10.39
CA TYR A 215 -10.15 14.60 9.93
C TYR A 215 -9.75 15.59 8.85
N PHE A 216 -8.57 16.20 8.95
CA PHE A 216 -8.00 17.03 7.90
C PHE A 216 -7.86 16.25 6.58
N TRP A 217 -7.26 15.06 6.58
CA TRP A 217 -7.11 14.26 5.35
C TRP A 217 -8.45 13.85 4.74
N ARG A 218 -9.43 13.53 5.59
CA ARG A 218 -10.81 13.23 5.16
C ARG A 218 -11.50 14.43 4.51
N ALA A 219 -11.38 15.62 5.11
CA ALA A 219 -11.93 16.84 4.55
C ALA A 219 -11.24 17.22 3.23
N HIS A 220 -9.91 17.19 3.20
CA HIS A 220 -9.09 17.43 2.02
C HIS A 220 -9.46 16.48 0.87
N PHE A 221 -9.73 15.20 1.17
CA PHE A 221 -10.21 14.22 0.20
C PHE A 221 -11.53 14.64 -0.45
N LEU A 222 -12.53 15.03 0.35
CA LEU A 222 -13.82 15.49 -0.18
C LEU A 222 -13.67 16.79 -0.99
N GLU A 223 -12.85 17.72 -0.51
CA GLU A 223 -12.63 19.01 -1.15
C GLU A 223 -12.01 18.88 -2.54
N HIS A 224 -10.98 18.04 -2.68
CA HIS A 224 -10.21 17.93 -3.91
C HIS A 224 -10.70 16.84 -4.87
N LEU A 225 -11.11 15.67 -4.36
CA LEU A 225 -11.64 14.63 -5.24
C LEU A 225 -13.10 14.88 -5.64
N LYS A 226 -13.91 15.47 -4.74
CA LYS A 226 -15.35 15.69 -4.93
C LYS A 226 -16.08 14.45 -5.47
N PRO A 227 -16.01 13.31 -4.75
CA PRO A 227 -16.61 12.07 -5.23
C PRO A 227 -18.13 12.21 -5.39
N MET A 228 -18.65 11.78 -6.54
CA MET A 228 -20.09 11.69 -6.81
C MET A 228 -20.70 10.42 -6.19
N PHE A 229 -19.90 9.38 -6.01
CA PHE A 229 -20.28 8.09 -5.45
C PHE A 229 -19.46 7.81 -4.20
N LEU A 230 -20.01 8.18 -3.05
CA LEU A 230 -19.51 7.82 -1.73
C LEU A 230 -20.71 7.48 -0.85
N SER A 231 -20.53 6.62 0.14
CA SER A 231 -21.62 6.29 1.07
C SER A 231 -22.19 7.54 1.73
N GLU A 232 -23.51 7.65 1.80
CA GLU A 232 -24.22 8.74 2.48
C GLU A 232 -23.94 8.79 4.00
N THR A 233 -23.51 7.67 4.58
CA THR A 233 -23.12 7.55 5.99
C THR A 233 -21.62 7.72 6.19
N TRP A 234 -20.84 7.90 5.12
CA TRP A 234 -19.46 8.30 5.25
C TRP A 234 -19.38 9.74 5.76
N ARG A 235 -18.56 9.95 6.79
CA ARG A 235 -18.45 11.22 7.52
C ARG A 235 -17.00 11.54 7.79
N VAL A 236 -16.64 12.82 7.72
CA VAL A 236 -15.29 13.31 8.05
C VAL A 236 -14.98 13.04 9.52
N ASP A 237 -15.94 13.33 10.39
CA ASP A 237 -15.86 13.22 11.86
C ASP A 237 -16.21 11.83 12.40
N ASN A 238 -16.27 10.80 11.55
CA ASN A 238 -16.53 9.43 12.02
C ASN A 238 -15.49 9.02 13.09
N PRO A 239 -15.90 8.46 14.24
CA PRO A 239 -14.97 8.15 15.32
C PRO A 239 -13.79 7.29 14.86
N ILE A 240 -12.59 7.70 15.29
CA ILE A 240 -11.33 7.03 14.95
C ILE A 240 -11.02 5.90 15.94
N ARG A 241 -11.72 5.87 17.08
CA ARG A 241 -11.55 4.90 18.17
C ARG A 241 -12.91 4.39 18.63
N ASN A 242 -12.94 3.12 19.03
CA ASN A 242 -14.06 2.61 19.81
C ASN A 242 -13.90 3.11 21.26
N ILE A 243 -14.75 4.07 21.66
CA ILE A 243 -14.94 4.44 23.06
C ILE A 243 -16.02 3.53 23.66
#